data_AF-A0A662MBE6-F1
#
_entry.id   AF-A0A662MBE6-F1
#
_cell.length_a   1.000
_cell.length_b   1.000
_cell.length_c   1.000
_cell.angle_alpha   90.00
_cell.angle_beta   90.00
_cell.angle_gamma   90.00
#
_symmetry.space_group_name_H-M   'P 1'
#
loop_
_entity.id
_entity.type
_entity.pdbx_description
1 polymer ?
#
loop_
_entity_poly.entity_id
_entity_poly.type
_entity_poly.pdbx_seq_one_letter_code
_entity_poly.pdbx_strand_id
1 'polypeptide(L)' 'MKFLEFGGVCFLMGDVAAGVGAILAGCDFFAGYPITPASEIMEFMAEELPKRGGVFIQMEDEIG' A
#
# COMPACT_ATOMS: atom_id res chain seq x y z
N MET A 1 -7.09 -10.96 -4.46
CA MET A 1 -5.75 -10.63 -3.93
C MET A 1 -4.98 -11.93 -3.86
N LYS A 2 -4.01 -12.16 -4.77
CA LYS A 2 -3.38 -13.48 -4.94
C LYS A 2 -2.80 -14.05 -3.63
N PHE A 3 -2.34 -13.21 -2.71
CA PHE A 3 -1.67 -13.64 -1.46
C PHE A 3 -2.61 -14.15 -0.35
N LEU A 4 -3.85 -13.65 -0.26
CA LEU A 4 -4.83 -14.10 0.75
C LEU A 4 -5.48 -15.45 0.40
N GLU A 5 -5.33 -15.88 -0.84
CA GLU A 5 -5.86 -17.16 -1.34
C GLU A 5 -4.89 -18.32 -1.07
N PHE A 6 -3.65 -18.04 -0.65
CA PHE A 6 -2.67 -19.08 -0.30
C PHE A 6 -2.68 -19.33 1.20
N GLY A 7 -3.26 -20.45 1.62
CA GLY A 7 -3.10 -20.99 2.98
C GLY A 7 -1.67 -21.47 3.23
N GLY A 8 -0.73 -20.53 3.39
CA GLY A 8 0.69 -20.82 3.56
C GLY A 8 1.53 -19.58 3.93
N VAL A 9 2.86 -19.76 4.01
CA VAL A 9 3.81 -18.68 4.32
C VAL A 9 4.03 -17.80 3.10
N CYS A 10 3.83 -16.49 3.24
CA CYS A 10 4.13 -15.50 2.21
C CYS A 10 5.44 -14.77 2.51
N PHE A 11 6.33 -14.69 1.53
CA PHE A 11 7.52 -13.82 1.59
C PHE A 11 7.22 -12.53 0.84
N LEU A 12 7.24 -11.41 1.56
CA LEU A 12 6.94 -10.08 1.05
C LEU A 12 8.09 -9.14 1.42
N MET A 13 8.28 -8.09 0.61
CA MET A 13 9.04 -6.92 1.07
C MET A 13 8.33 -6.27 2.25
N GLY A 14 9.07 -5.69 3.19
CA GLY A 14 8.51 -5.07 4.39
C GLY A 14 7.48 -3.99 4.08
N ASP A 15 7.79 -3.11 3.13
CA ASP A 15 6.90 -2.02 2.70
C ASP A 15 5.60 -2.53 2.08
N VAL A 16 5.70 -3.59 1.26
CA VAL A 16 4.53 -4.28 0.70
C VAL A 16 3.71 -4.94 1.82
N ALA A 17 4.36 -5.58 2.80
CA ALA A 17 3.67 -6.20 3.93
C ALA A 17 2.92 -5.16 4.78
N ALA A 18 3.49 -3.97 4.97
CA ALA A 18 2.84 -2.85 5.66
C ALA A 18 1.61 -2.36 4.88
N GLY A 19 1.72 -2.15 3.57
CA GLY A 19 0.57 -1.78 2.72
C GLY A 19 -0.52 -2.85 2.72
N VAL A 20 -0.15 -4.13 2.64
CA VAL A 20 -1.08 -5.27 2.77
C VAL A 20 -1.81 -5.21 4.11
N GLY A 21 -1.08 -4.99 5.21
CA GLY A 21 -1.66 -4.87 6.55
C GLY A 21 -2.64 -3.71 6.65
N ALA A 22 -2.31 -2.56 6.10
CA ALA A 22 -3.18 -1.39 6.06
C ALA A 22 -4.49 -1.69 5.31
N ILE A 23 -4.39 -2.26 4.10
CA ILE A 23 -5.56 -2.65 3.31
C ILE A 23 -6.42 -3.69 4.05
N LEU A 24 -5.80 -4.69 4.67
CA LEU A 24 -6.50 -5.71 5.46
C LEU A 24 -7.23 -5.14 6.67
N ALA A 25 -6.67 -4.08 7.26
CA ALA A 25 -7.29 -3.33 8.36
C ALA A 25 -8.43 -2.42 7.90
N GLY A 26 -8.71 -2.33 6.59
CA GLY A 26 -9.77 -1.50 6.03
C GLY A 26 -9.33 -0.10 5.64
N CYS A 27 -8.02 0.16 5.48
CA CYS A 27 -7.54 1.42 4.93
C CYS A 27 -8.03 1.58 3.47
N ASP A 28 -8.75 2.67 3.22
CA ASP A 28 -9.34 3.03 1.93
C ASP A 28 -8.80 4.37 1.38
N PHE A 29 -7.93 5.06 2.13
CA PHE A 29 -7.28 6.29 1.72
C PHE A 29 -5.79 6.27 2.06
N PHE A 30 -4.95 6.64 1.09
CA PHE A 30 -3.52 6.84 1.29
C PHE A 30 -3.06 8.11 0.57
N ALA A 31 -2.37 8.98 1.29
CA ALA A 31 -1.69 10.13 0.73
C ALA A 31 -0.22 10.11 1.16
N GLY A 32 0.69 10.41 0.23
CA GLY A 32 2.12 10.41 0.56
C GLY A 32 3.00 11.06 -0.49
N TYR A 33 4.24 11.35 -0.09
CA TYR A 33 5.30 11.86 -0.94
C TYR A 33 6.38 10.77 -1.12
N PRO A 34 6.91 10.56 -2.33
CA PRO A 34 7.95 9.57 -2.57
C PRO A 34 9.25 9.94 -1.85
N ILE A 35 9.65 9.14 -0.88
CA ILE A 35 10.93 9.26 -0.18
C ILE A 35 11.55 7.88 0.05
N THR A 36 12.85 7.74 -0.25
CA THR A 36 13.56 6.49 0.01
C THR A 36 13.80 6.31 1.51
N PRO A 37 13.65 5.10 2.06
CA PRO A 37 13.37 3.81 1.41
C PRO A 37 11.88 3.40 1.43
N ALA A 38 10.93 4.35 1.51
CA ALA A 38 9.50 4.07 1.68
C ALA A 38 8.68 4.25 0.37
N SER A 39 9.33 4.38 -0.78
CA SER A 39 8.62 4.58 -2.05
C SER A 39 7.83 3.33 -2.46
N GLU A 40 8.30 2.15 -2.09
CA GLU A 40 7.73 0.85 -2.45
C GLU A 40 6.34 0.62 -1.83
N ILE A 41 6.09 1.11 -0.61
CA ILE A 41 4.73 1.09 -0.02
C ILE A 41 3.82 2.04 -0.79
N MET A 42 4.32 3.21 -1.19
CA MET A 42 3.53 4.18 -1.96
C MET A 42 3.15 3.61 -3.33
N GLU A 43 4.08 2.98 -4.04
CA GLU A 43 3.81 2.28 -5.30
C GLU A 43 2.78 1.18 -5.13
N PHE A 44 2.90 0.36 -4.07
CA PHE A 44 1.93 -0.68 -3.75
C PHE A 44 0.53 -0.10 -3.50
N MET A 45 0.42 0.97 -2.70
CA MET A 45 -0.87 1.59 -2.36
C MET A 45 -1.50 2.29 -3.57
N ALA A 46 -0.69 2.91 -4.44
CA ALA A 46 -1.12 3.51 -5.69
C ALA A 46 -1.74 2.48 -6.65
N GLU A 47 -1.19 1.27 -6.68
CA GLU A 47 -1.73 0.19 -7.50
C GLU A 47 -2.98 -0.45 -6.87
N GLU A 48 -2.98 -0.70 -5.55
CA GLU A 48 -3.99 -1.56 -4.92
C GLU A 48 -5.24 -0.84 -4.42
N LEU A 49 -5.16 0.41 -3.96
CA LEU A 49 -6.32 1.14 -3.46
C LEU A 49 -7.39 1.41 -4.53
N PRO A 50 -7.05 1.88 -5.75
CA PRO A 50 -8.07 2.14 -6.78
C PRO A 50 -8.86 0.90 -7.19
N LYS A 51 -8.23 -0.28 -7.17
CA LYS A 51 -8.89 -1.57 -7.45
C LYS A 51 -9.97 -1.93 -6.43
N ARG A 52 -9.98 -1.26 -5.27
CA ARG A 52 -10.85 -1.54 -4.12
C ARG A 52 -11.82 -0.39 -3.83
N GLY A 53 -11.88 0.60 -4.73
CA GLY A 53 -12.68 1.82 -4.53
C GLY A 53 -12.07 2.80 -3.53
N GLY A 54 -10.85 2.55 -3.07
CA GLY A 54 -10.09 3.47 -2.24
C GLY A 54 -9.40 4.56 -3.08
N VAL A 55 -8.87 5.56 -2.40
CA VAL A 55 -8.26 6.74 -3.00
C VAL A 55 -6.78 6.80 -2.65
N PHE A 56 -5.95 6.92 -3.68
CA PHE A 56 -4.53 7.21 -3.55
C PHE A 56 -4.24 8.63 -4.05
N ILE A 57 -3.45 9.40 -3.31
CA ILE A 57 -2.98 10.73 -3.73
C ILE A 57 -1.47 10.83 -3.51
N GLN A 58 -0.74 11.19 -4.56
CA GLN A 58 0.66 11.63 -4.40
C GLN A 58 0.67 13.13 -4.07
N MET A 59 1.23 13.47 -2.92
CA MET A 59 1.39 14.85 -2.47
C MET A 59 2.71 15.45 -2.98
N GLU A 60 2.86 16.78 -2.87
CA GLU A 60 4.08 17.50 -3.20
C GLU A 60 5.18 17.39 -2.13
N ASP A 61 4.79 17.17 -0.88
CA ASP A 61 5.63 16.94 0.28
C ASP A 61 4.85 16.16 1.36
N GLU A 62 5.46 15.91 2.52
CA GLU A 62 4.83 15.14 3.59
C GLU A 62 3.72 15.88 4.36
N ILE A 63 3.60 17.21 4.21
CA ILE A 63 2.57 18.05 4.83
C ILE A 63 1.35 18.21 3.91
N GLY A 64 1.60 18.33 2.60
CA GLY A 64 0.64 18.37 1.50
C GLY A 64 -0.01 19.72 1.21
#